data_AF-A0A075B4T4-F1
#
_entry.id   AF-A0A075B4T4-F1
#
_cell.length_a   1.000
_cell.length_b   1.000
_cell.length_c   1.000
_cell.angle_alpha   90.00
_cell.angle_beta   90.00
_cell.angle_gamma   90.00
#
_symmetry.space_group_name_H-M   'P 1'
#
loop_
_entity.id
_entity.type
_entity.pdbx_description
1 polymer ?
#
loop_
_entity_poly.entity_id
_entity_poly.type
_entity_poly.pdbx_seq_one_letter_code
_entity_poly.pdbx_strand_id
1 'polypeptide(L)'
;MTIQRIDRPNLLDSLANSLNTANVCTQLNILGTFYALIKMFCTLQLPAKRKQFYEKAPLLFNYLFELCQRTLQVESPRFKIHAVEDAFPTFLLEVFNHFLARGQELRIIKTILKAFIQLRTLQVESPNFDLLHLCLKCICKLYIQGFKNHAVDDAFPTFLLEVFNHFLARGQELRIIKTIFKAFIQLETTDPCFFSESPPCMTLVQVLYDYIRERTISSTQEIEKLIILKTFVLFRGLLEFLKMNHSENDISKERMNLAKERIQNYFDETKATSICEILITRYFVCTEEECQGIMNEPEEYISQEEADNWQFNSKVCSSFVFQELVNKYRNVVCPMIANLFYQTINLPLVSENEIDQKCAVYDAINFCAADLCELIDFDQALRT
;
A
#
# COMPACT_ATOMS: atom_id res chain seq x y z
N MET A 1 24.48 51.30 -3.59
CA MET A 1 23.08 51.72 -3.41
C MET A 1 22.37 50.70 -2.54
N THR A 2 22.00 51.18 -1.36
CA THR A 2 21.07 50.66 -0.36
C THR A 2 20.21 49.48 -0.81
N ILE A 3 20.47 48.30 -0.24
CA ILE A 3 19.51 47.19 -0.20
C ILE A 3 18.35 47.68 0.68
N GLN A 4 17.30 48.19 0.06
CA GLN A 4 16.05 48.50 0.76
C GLN A 4 15.58 47.21 1.43
N ARG A 5 15.46 47.27 2.76
CA ARG A 5 14.70 46.31 3.57
C ARG A 5 13.31 46.21 2.94
N ILE A 6 13.05 45.10 2.26
CA ILE A 6 11.68 44.75 1.85
C ILE A 6 10.90 44.56 3.15
N ASP A 7 9.90 45.41 3.37
CA ASP A 7 8.99 45.31 4.50
C ASP A 7 8.31 43.94 4.49
N ARG A 8 8.64 43.16 5.51
CA ARG A 8 8.39 41.72 5.64
C ARG A 8 6.92 41.32 5.90
N PRO A 9 6.04 42.15 6.49
CA PRO A 9 4.63 41.79 6.67
C PRO A 9 3.80 41.90 5.38
N ASN A 10 3.99 42.98 4.62
CA ASN A 10 3.12 43.33 3.47
C ASN A 10 3.31 42.42 2.25
N LEU A 11 4.42 41.70 2.12
CA LEU A 11 4.66 40.79 1.00
C LEU A 11 3.78 39.54 1.11
N LEU A 12 3.60 39.01 2.32
CA LEU A 12 2.75 37.85 2.59
C LEU A 12 1.28 38.20 2.41
N ASP A 13 0.85 39.37 2.88
CA ASP A 13 -0.52 39.86 2.72
C ASP A 13 -0.84 40.25 1.27
N SER A 14 0.12 40.85 0.55
CA SER A 14 -0.01 41.16 -0.88
C SER A 14 -0.05 39.90 -1.75
N LEU A 15 0.73 38.87 -1.41
CA LEU A 15 0.66 37.58 -2.08
C LEU A 15 -0.66 36.87 -1.72
N ALA A 16 -1.04 36.79 -0.45
CA ALA A 16 -2.32 36.20 -0.04
C ALA A 16 -3.53 36.83 -0.75
N ASN A 17 -3.54 38.16 -0.89
CA ASN A 17 -4.61 38.90 -1.58
C ASN A 17 -4.58 38.73 -3.11
N SER A 18 -3.43 38.48 -3.72
CA SER A 18 -3.33 38.22 -5.18
C SER A 18 -3.62 36.77 -5.58
N LEU A 19 -3.92 35.89 -4.60
CA LEU A 19 -3.94 34.44 -4.76
C LEU A 19 -5.32 33.81 -4.52
N ASN A 20 -6.38 34.64 -4.46
CA ASN A 20 -7.79 34.24 -4.45
C ASN A 20 -8.23 33.72 -5.84
N THR A 21 -7.58 32.69 -6.35
CA THR A 21 -7.98 32.07 -7.62
C THR A 21 -8.69 30.76 -7.35
N ALA A 22 -10.03 30.81 -7.40
CA ALA A 22 -10.99 29.70 -7.35
C ALA A 22 -10.86 28.67 -8.50
N ASN A 23 -9.72 28.62 -9.20
CA ASN A 23 -9.53 27.76 -10.37
C ASN A 23 -8.83 26.44 -9.98
N VAL A 24 -9.60 25.35 -9.98
CA VAL A 24 -9.18 23.97 -9.74
C VAL A 24 -7.89 23.58 -10.49
N CYS A 25 -7.74 23.99 -11.77
CA CYS A 25 -6.54 23.67 -12.55
C CYS A 25 -5.28 24.30 -11.95
N THR A 26 -5.40 25.50 -11.37
CA THR A 26 -4.28 26.14 -10.69
C THR A 26 -3.93 25.38 -9.41
N GLN A 27 -4.94 24.96 -8.65
CA GLN A 27 -4.77 24.15 -7.43
C GLN A 27 -4.03 22.83 -7.71
N LEU A 28 -4.45 22.11 -8.76
CA LEU A 28 -3.81 20.87 -9.21
C LEU A 28 -2.38 21.08 -9.69
N ASN A 29 -2.10 22.18 -10.43
CA ASN A 29 -0.75 22.50 -10.90
C ASN A 29 0.22 22.79 -9.75
N ILE A 30 -0.25 23.50 -8.72
CA ILE A 30 0.55 23.81 -7.52
C ILE A 30 0.92 22.52 -6.79
N LEU A 31 -0.08 21.67 -6.50
CA LEU A 31 0.15 20.39 -5.83
C LEU A 31 0.99 19.43 -6.69
N GLY A 32 0.84 19.45 -8.02
CA GLY A 32 1.65 18.65 -8.93
C GLY A 32 3.12 19.08 -8.92
N THR A 33 3.36 20.39 -8.92
CA THR A 33 4.71 20.96 -8.72
C THR A 33 5.27 20.55 -7.36
N PHE A 34 4.43 20.57 -6.34
CA PHE A 34 4.81 20.19 -4.99
C PHE A 34 5.20 18.71 -4.87
N TYR A 35 4.41 17.82 -5.46
CA TYR A 35 4.70 16.40 -5.55
C TYR A 35 6.05 16.14 -6.25
N ALA A 36 6.34 16.86 -7.34
CA ALA A 36 7.61 16.77 -8.05
C ALA A 36 8.79 17.21 -7.17
N LEU A 37 8.62 18.29 -6.39
CA LEU A 37 9.62 18.75 -5.43
C LEU A 37 9.85 17.71 -4.32
N ILE A 38 8.80 17.19 -3.69
CA ILE A 38 8.92 16.11 -2.68
C ILE A 38 9.68 14.93 -3.29
N LYS A 39 9.30 14.49 -4.49
CA LYS A 39 9.99 13.40 -5.20
C LYS A 39 11.47 13.67 -5.35
N MET A 40 11.84 14.87 -5.82
CA MET A 40 13.24 15.27 -5.97
C MET A 40 13.98 15.21 -4.63
N PHE A 41 13.41 15.80 -3.57
CA PHE A 41 14.02 15.85 -2.25
C PHE A 41 14.21 14.46 -1.63
N CYS A 42 13.22 13.57 -1.75
CA CYS A 42 13.32 12.18 -1.26
C CYS A 42 14.41 11.38 -2.00
N THR A 43 14.70 11.71 -3.26
CA THR A 43 15.73 11.03 -4.08
C THR A 43 17.13 11.61 -3.95
N LEU A 44 17.35 12.62 -3.09
CA LEU A 44 18.66 13.24 -2.94
C LEU A 44 19.69 12.23 -2.39
N GLN A 45 20.76 12.01 -3.16
CA GLN A 45 21.86 11.11 -2.81
C GLN A 45 22.79 11.69 -1.73
N LEU A 46 22.83 13.02 -1.56
CA LEU A 46 23.72 13.69 -0.60
C LEU A 46 23.17 13.62 0.84
N PRO A 47 23.86 12.94 1.79
CA PRO A 47 23.37 12.71 3.15
C PRO A 47 23.05 13.99 3.93
N ALA A 48 23.87 15.04 3.77
CA ALA A 48 23.68 16.32 4.45
C ALA A 48 22.41 17.05 4.00
N LYS A 49 22.06 16.97 2.71
CA LYS A 49 20.82 17.56 2.17
C LYS A 49 19.60 16.73 2.56
N ARG A 50 19.76 15.40 2.62
CA ARG A 50 18.72 14.48 3.08
C ARG A 50 18.38 14.71 4.56
N LYS A 51 19.39 14.89 5.42
CA LYS A 51 19.20 15.22 6.84
C LYS A 51 18.36 16.49 7.06
N GLN A 52 18.62 17.53 6.28
CA GLN A 52 17.87 18.79 6.37
C GLN A 52 16.43 18.69 5.86
N PHE A 53 16.20 17.82 4.88
CA PHE A 53 14.83 17.52 4.44
C PHE A 53 14.07 16.77 5.53
N TYR A 54 14.70 15.77 6.17
CA TYR A 54 14.11 15.01 7.27
C TYR A 54 13.76 15.88 8.49
N GLU A 55 14.57 16.88 8.82
CA GLU A 55 14.27 17.84 9.89
C GLU A 55 13.01 18.68 9.61
N LYS A 56 12.64 18.86 8.33
CA LYS A 56 11.54 19.75 7.91
C LYS A 56 10.31 19.02 7.35
N ALA A 57 10.43 17.73 7.03
CA ALA A 57 9.36 16.91 6.51
C ALA A 57 8.14 16.81 7.46
N PRO A 58 8.30 16.70 8.81
CA PRO A 58 7.15 16.65 9.72
C PRO A 58 6.26 17.90 9.67
N LEU A 59 6.86 19.08 9.60
CA LEU A 59 6.12 20.35 9.52
C LEU A 59 5.33 20.47 8.22
N LEU A 60 5.93 20.03 7.11
CA LEU A 60 5.26 19.99 5.82
C LEU A 60 4.13 18.96 5.77
N PHE A 61 4.33 17.84 6.45
CA PHE A 61 3.37 16.77 6.58
C PHE A 61 2.09 17.27 7.27
N ASN A 62 2.22 17.95 8.42
CA ASN A 62 1.08 18.49 9.17
C ASN A 62 0.19 19.38 8.30
N TYR A 63 0.81 20.28 7.52
CA TYR A 63 0.08 21.18 6.64
C TYR A 63 -0.69 20.44 5.53
N LEU A 64 -0.01 19.53 4.81
CA LEU A 64 -0.68 18.76 3.76
C LEU A 64 -1.75 17.82 4.33
N PHE A 65 -1.51 17.27 5.52
CA PHE A 65 -2.45 16.42 6.24
C PHE A 65 -3.74 17.18 6.56
N GLU A 66 -3.63 18.40 7.09
CA GLU A 66 -4.79 19.27 7.33
C GLU A 66 -5.55 19.59 6.02
N LEU A 67 -4.83 19.93 4.95
CA LEU A 67 -5.44 20.17 3.64
C LEU A 67 -6.22 18.95 3.14
N CYS A 68 -5.65 17.75 3.28
CA CYS A 68 -6.29 16.51 2.86
C CYS A 68 -7.54 16.20 3.69
N GLN A 69 -7.50 16.43 5.01
CA GLN A 69 -8.67 16.29 5.87
C GLN A 69 -9.77 17.25 5.46
N ARG A 70 -9.46 18.53 5.20
CA ARG A 70 -10.44 19.52 4.72
C ARG A 70 -11.07 19.12 3.39
N THR A 71 -10.27 18.67 2.42
CA THR A 71 -10.81 18.19 1.13
C THR A 71 -11.75 17.01 1.34
N LEU A 72 -11.38 16.07 2.21
CA LEU A 72 -12.20 14.90 2.52
C LEU A 72 -13.49 15.25 3.29
N GLN A 73 -13.47 16.29 4.12
CA GLN A 73 -14.68 16.77 4.80
C GLN A 73 -15.69 17.42 3.86
N VAL A 74 -15.22 18.11 2.83
CA VAL A 74 -16.11 18.68 1.81
C VAL A 74 -16.81 17.56 1.03
N GLU A 75 -16.07 16.49 0.72
CA GLU A 75 -16.61 15.25 0.11
C GLU A 75 -17.56 14.50 1.04
N SER A 76 -17.15 14.34 2.30
CA SER A 76 -17.90 13.63 3.31
C SER A 76 -17.95 14.41 4.61
N PRO A 77 -19.02 15.20 4.82
CA PRO A 77 -19.17 16.02 6.04
C PRO A 77 -19.21 15.21 7.34
N ARG A 78 -19.44 13.90 7.27
CA ARG A 78 -19.45 12.97 8.41
C ARG A 78 -18.07 12.36 8.72
N PHE A 79 -17.05 12.63 7.90
CA PHE A 79 -15.69 12.13 8.14
C PHE A 79 -15.05 12.90 9.31
N LYS A 80 -14.41 12.17 10.23
CA LYS A 80 -13.81 12.73 11.44
C LYS A 80 -12.48 13.43 11.11
N ILE A 81 -12.24 14.62 11.67
CA ILE A 81 -10.95 15.31 11.56
C ILE A 81 -10.08 14.89 12.74
N HIS A 82 -8.80 14.64 12.49
CA HIS A 82 -7.78 14.50 13.54
C HIS A 82 -7.14 15.86 13.81
N ALA A 83 -6.90 16.19 15.09
CA ALA A 83 -6.29 17.47 15.46
C ALA A 83 -4.85 17.57 14.90
N VAL A 84 -4.52 18.75 14.36
CA VAL A 84 -3.18 19.07 13.84
C VAL A 84 -2.71 20.37 14.49
N GLU A 85 -1.47 20.42 14.97
CA GLU A 85 -0.86 21.67 15.44
C GLU A 85 -0.56 22.59 14.23
N ASP A 86 -0.98 23.86 14.29
CA ASP A 86 -0.73 24.86 13.23
C ASP A 86 0.76 25.21 13.15
N ALA A 87 1.51 24.40 12.39
CA ALA A 87 2.95 24.55 12.19
C ALA A 87 3.31 25.41 10.97
N PHE A 88 2.32 25.88 10.20
CA PHE A 88 2.52 26.48 8.90
C PHE A 88 3.35 27.79 8.92
N PRO A 89 3.15 28.73 9.85
CA PRO A 89 3.93 29.97 9.91
C PRO A 89 5.41 29.71 10.22
N THR A 90 5.69 28.79 11.15
CA THR A 90 7.04 28.43 11.58
C THR A 90 7.82 27.77 10.44
N PHE A 91 7.16 26.85 9.71
CA PHE A 91 7.75 26.17 8.56
C PHE A 91 8.11 27.12 7.42
N LEU A 92 7.19 28.01 7.04
CA LEU A 92 7.45 29.02 6.00
C LEU A 92 8.66 29.87 6.37
N LEU A 93 8.76 30.29 7.63
CA LEU A 93 9.87 31.10 8.12
C LEU A 93 11.20 30.33 8.06
N GLU A 94 11.21 29.07 8.47
CA GLU A 94 12.42 28.23 8.48
C GLU A 94 12.89 27.84 7.08
N VAL A 95 11.97 27.48 6.19
CA VAL A 95 12.28 27.20 4.77
C VAL A 95 12.85 28.46 4.13
N PHE A 96 12.21 29.61 4.32
CA PHE A 96 12.67 30.89 3.79
C PHE A 96 14.06 31.26 4.30
N ASN A 97 14.29 31.17 5.61
CA ASN A 97 15.59 31.48 6.23
C ASN A 97 16.70 30.55 5.74
N HIS A 98 16.40 29.26 5.54
CA HIS A 98 17.36 28.27 5.07
C HIS A 98 17.82 28.48 3.63
N PHE A 99 16.89 28.80 2.72
CA PHE A 99 17.24 29.06 1.33
C PHE A 99 17.94 30.40 1.14
N LEU A 100 17.58 31.42 1.94
CA LEU A 100 18.29 32.70 1.98
C LEU A 100 19.74 32.55 2.48
N ALA A 101 19.96 31.75 3.54
CA ALA A 101 21.28 31.52 4.11
C ALA A 101 22.26 30.81 3.15
N ARG A 102 21.76 30.19 2.07
CA ARG A 102 22.55 29.41 1.11
C ARG A 102 22.74 30.09 -0.26
N GLY A 103 22.30 31.34 -0.41
CA GLY A 103 22.45 32.08 -1.66
C GLY A 103 21.76 31.44 -2.86
N GLN A 104 20.72 30.62 -2.64
CA GLN A 104 19.94 30.07 -3.74
C GLN A 104 19.18 31.18 -4.45
N GLU A 105 18.96 31.03 -5.77
CA GLU A 105 18.31 32.06 -6.57
C GLU A 105 16.97 32.49 -5.96
N LEU A 106 16.83 33.79 -5.69
CA LEU A 106 15.61 34.41 -5.15
C LEU A 106 14.34 34.00 -5.93
N ARG A 107 14.48 33.63 -7.20
CA ARG A 107 13.40 33.14 -8.06
C ARG A 107 12.82 31.81 -7.57
N ILE A 108 13.66 30.84 -7.22
CA ILE A 108 13.23 29.54 -6.70
C ILE A 108 12.52 29.73 -5.35
N ILE A 109 13.09 30.57 -4.49
CA ILE A 109 12.51 30.89 -3.17
C ILE A 109 11.14 31.56 -3.32
N LYS A 110 11.01 32.53 -4.24
CA LYS A 110 9.73 33.19 -4.54
C LYS A 110 8.70 32.22 -5.12
N THR A 111 9.09 31.31 -6.00
CA THR A 111 8.18 30.29 -6.57
C THR A 111 7.71 29.31 -5.50
N ILE A 112 8.61 28.85 -4.63
CA ILE A 112 8.29 27.97 -3.51
C ILE A 112 7.35 28.68 -2.52
N LEU A 113 7.67 29.90 -2.12
CA LEU A 113 6.80 30.72 -1.25
C LEU A 113 5.43 30.97 -1.88
N LYS A 114 5.37 31.31 -3.17
CA LYS A 114 4.12 31.52 -3.89
C LYS A 114 3.29 30.23 -3.91
N ALA A 115 3.90 29.09 -4.19
CA ALA A 115 3.23 27.78 -4.13
C ALA A 115 2.70 27.47 -2.72
N PHE A 116 3.46 27.77 -1.67
CA PHE A 116 3.03 27.55 -0.29
C PHE A 116 1.90 28.48 0.16
N ILE A 117 1.98 29.78 -0.18
CA ILE A 117 0.89 30.73 0.13
C ILE A 117 -0.36 30.33 -0.63
N GLN A 118 -0.23 29.95 -1.90
CA GLN A 118 -1.35 29.44 -2.70
C GLN A 118 -1.97 28.18 -2.10
N LEU A 119 -1.15 27.24 -1.62
CA LEU A 119 -1.61 26.07 -0.89
C LEU A 119 -2.44 26.51 0.33
N ARG A 120 -1.94 27.43 1.17
CA ARG A 120 -2.65 27.90 2.38
C ARG A 120 -4.00 28.53 2.08
N THR A 121 -4.10 29.25 0.96
CA THR A 121 -5.33 29.92 0.51
C THR A 121 -6.23 29.02 -0.33
N LEU A 122 -5.92 27.72 -0.46
CA LEU A 122 -6.80 26.76 -1.13
C LEU A 122 -8.12 26.66 -0.38
N GLN A 123 -9.16 27.24 -0.97
CA GLN A 123 -10.53 26.98 -0.61
C GLN A 123 -11.02 25.77 -1.41
N VAL A 124 -11.55 24.79 -0.69
CA VAL A 124 -12.22 23.63 -1.27
C VAL A 124 -13.72 23.88 -1.09
N GLU A 125 -14.35 24.45 -2.11
CA GLU A 125 -15.78 24.83 -2.06
C GLU A 125 -16.69 23.70 -2.53
N SER A 126 -16.14 22.71 -3.23
CA SER A 126 -16.86 21.55 -3.75
C SER A 126 -16.02 20.28 -3.70
N PRO A 127 -16.67 19.10 -3.68
CA PRO A 127 -16.07 17.80 -3.97
C PRO A 127 -15.06 17.84 -5.13
N ASN A 128 -13.83 17.38 -4.87
CA ASN A 128 -12.79 17.21 -5.88
C ASN A 128 -11.87 16.01 -5.57
N PHE A 129 -12.20 14.84 -6.13
CA PHE A 129 -11.42 13.62 -5.98
C PHE A 129 -10.01 13.70 -6.59
N ASP A 130 -9.78 14.49 -7.64
CA ASP A 130 -8.45 14.67 -8.22
C ASP A 130 -7.53 15.42 -7.25
N LEU A 131 -8.07 16.45 -6.59
CA LEU A 131 -7.37 17.21 -5.55
C LEU A 131 -7.06 16.32 -4.35
N LEU A 132 -8.04 15.57 -3.86
CA LEU A 132 -7.87 14.62 -2.75
C LEU A 132 -6.81 13.57 -3.07
N HIS A 133 -6.89 12.94 -4.24
CA HIS A 133 -5.94 11.94 -4.69
C HIS A 133 -4.52 12.50 -4.77
N LEU A 134 -4.34 13.73 -5.28
CA LEU A 134 -3.02 14.34 -5.38
C LEU A 134 -2.46 14.75 -4.01
N CYS A 135 -3.31 15.26 -3.10
CA CYS A 135 -2.95 15.51 -1.70
C CYS A 135 -2.48 14.21 -1.01
N LEU A 136 -3.25 13.13 -1.13
CA LEU A 136 -2.88 11.82 -0.59
C LEU A 136 -1.53 11.35 -1.14
N LYS A 137 -1.28 11.47 -2.45
CA LYS A 137 0.02 11.11 -3.03
C LYS A 137 1.18 11.91 -2.44
N CYS A 138 1.00 13.21 -2.19
CA CYS A 138 2.02 14.05 -1.56
C CYS A 138 2.31 13.58 -0.13
N ILE A 139 1.26 13.38 0.66
CA ILE A 139 1.37 13.04 2.09
C ILE A 139 1.94 11.63 2.28
N CYS A 140 1.44 10.63 1.54
CA CYS A 140 1.98 9.27 1.59
C CYS A 140 3.47 9.26 1.26
N LYS A 141 3.88 9.98 0.21
CA LYS A 141 5.28 10.04 -0.18
C LYS A 141 6.15 10.71 0.88
N LEU A 142 5.66 11.80 1.45
CA LEU A 142 6.38 12.54 2.48
C LEU A 142 6.49 11.73 3.77
N TYR A 143 5.45 11.02 4.17
CA TYR A 143 5.47 10.14 5.35
C TYR A 143 6.50 9.03 5.18
N ILE A 144 6.37 8.23 4.11
CA ILE A 144 7.16 7.01 3.94
C ILE A 144 8.63 7.31 3.65
N GLN A 145 8.91 8.36 2.86
CA GLN A 145 10.29 8.65 2.41
C GLN A 145 10.92 9.84 3.11
N GLY A 146 10.15 10.64 3.83
CA GLY A 146 10.59 11.86 4.52
C GLY A 146 10.73 11.72 6.03
N PHE A 147 10.29 10.60 6.62
CA PHE A 147 10.50 10.32 8.04
C PHE A 147 11.61 9.27 8.17
N LYS A 148 12.62 9.58 8.99
CA LYS A 148 13.85 8.78 9.07
C LYS A 148 13.67 7.48 9.84
N ASN A 149 12.82 7.55 10.86
CA ASN A 149 12.23 6.44 11.58
C ASN A 149 10.75 6.82 11.66
N HIS A 150 9.85 5.94 11.23
CA HIS A 150 8.44 6.16 11.52
C HIS A 150 8.32 6.21 13.04
N ALA A 151 7.97 7.38 13.57
CA ALA A 151 7.66 7.49 14.99
C ALA A 151 6.48 6.55 15.29
N VAL A 152 6.34 6.09 16.53
CA VAL A 152 5.21 5.24 16.99
C VAL A 152 3.87 6.02 16.99
N ASP A 153 3.74 7.04 16.15
CA ASP A 153 2.51 7.77 15.95
C ASP A 153 1.69 7.10 14.85
N ASP A 154 0.66 6.39 15.29
CA ASP A 154 -0.29 5.71 14.42
C ASP A 154 -1.29 6.65 13.75
N ALA A 155 -1.22 7.98 13.98
CA ALA A 155 -2.19 8.94 13.44
C ALA A 155 -2.33 8.87 11.92
N PHE A 156 -1.21 8.78 11.19
CA PHE A 156 -1.25 8.73 9.73
C PHE A 156 -1.74 7.38 9.18
N PRO A 157 -1.20 6.22 9.60
CA PRO A 157 -1.78 4.93 9.25
C PRO A 157 -3.26 4.79 9.63
N THR A 158 -3.68 5.32 10.77
CA THR A 158 -5.08 5.36 11.22
C THR A 158 -5.94 6.16 10.24
N PHE A 159 -5.50 7.37 9.88
CA PHE A 159 -6.18 8.17 8.88
C PHE A 159 -6.28 7.43 7.53
N LEU A 160 -5.19 6.84 7.03
CA LEU A 160 -5.23 6.09 5.77
C LEU A 160 -6.23 4.93 5.81
N LEU A 161 -6.31 4.21 6.93
CA LEU A 161 -7.27 3.12 7.13
C LEU A 161 -8.72 3.64 7.13
N GLU A 162 -8.99 4.77 7.78
CA GLU A 162 -10.32 5.40 7.77
C GLU A 162 -10.73 5.83 6.35
N VAL A 163 -9.81 6.45 5.60
CA VAL A 163 -10.05 6.82 4.19
C VAL A 163 -10.26 5.57 3.34
N PHE A 164 -9.48 4.52 3.55
CA PHE A 164 -9.64 3.24 2.86
C PHE A 164 -11.04 2.66 3.08
N ASN A 165 -11.47 2.52 4.34
CA ASN A 165 -12.78 1.99 4.69
C ASN A 165 -13.91 2.85 4.12
N HIS A 166 -13.74 4.17 4.09
CA HIS A 166 -14.71 5.10 3.52
C HIS A 166 -14.97 4.85 2.02
N PHE A 167 -13.91 4.65 1.23
CA PHE A 167 -14.02 4.40 -0.21
C PHE A 167 -14.35 2.94 -0.53
N LEU A 168 -13.86 1.99 0.27
CA LEU A 168 -14.20 0.58 0.15
C LEU A 168 -15.70 0.34 0.30
N ALA A 169 -16.34 0.96 1.31
CA ALA A 169 -17.78 0.84 1.54
C ALA A 169 -18.65 1.38 0.39
N ARG A 170 -18.09 2.26 -0.45
CA ARG A 170 -18.79 2.86 -1.59
C ARG A 170 -18.48 2.19 -2.93
N GLY A 171 -17.43 1.36 -3.00
CA GLY A 171 -16.98 0.77 -4.25
C GLY A 171 -16.60 1.81 -5.30
N GLN A 172 -16.00 2.93 -4.90
CA GLN A 172 -15.67 4.06 -5.78
C GLN A 172 -14.21 4.52 -5.62
N GLU A 173 -13.76 5.37 -6.54
CA GLU A 173 -12.44 6.01 -6.52
C GLU A 173 -11.24 5.04 -6.47
N LEU A 174 -11.17 4.15 -7.47
CA LEU A 174 -10.08 3.20 -7.68
C LEU A 174 -8.69 3.85 -7.56
N ARG A 175 -8.52 5.11 -8.00
CA ARG A 175 -7.25 5.85 -7.94
C ARG A 175 -6.80 6.15 -6.50
N ILE A 176 -7.75 6.48 -5.63
CA ILE A 176 -7.51 6.71 -4.20
C ILE A 176 -7.14 5.39 -3.52
N ILE A 177 -7.94 4.33 -3.75
CA ILE A 177 -7.68 2.99 -3.21
C ILE A 177 -6.28 2.48 -3.64
N LYS A 178 -5.93 2.61 -4.93
CA LYS A 178 -4.58 2.29 -5.46
C LYS A 178 -3.48 3.04 -4.72
N THR A 179 -3.69 4.33 -4.42
CA THR A 179 -2.71 5.16 -3.71
C THR A 179 -2.53 4.73 -2.27
N ILE A 180 -3.62 4.37 -1.59
CA ILE A 180 -3.57 3.89 -0.20
C ILE A 180 -2.87 2.53 -0.11
N PHE A 181 -3.22 1.57 -0.97
CA PHE A 181 -2.50 0.29 -1.03
C PHE A 181 -1.02 0.48 -1.31
N LYS A 182 -0.68 1.36 -2.26
CA LYS A 182 0.72 1.69 -2.55
C LYS A 182 1.42 2.25 -1.32
N ALA A 183 0.76 3.08 -0.51
CA ALA A 183 1.33 3.62 0.71
C ALA A 183 1.58 2.53 1.75
N PHE A 184 0.62 1.64 2.02
CA PHE A 184 0.80 0.55 2.97
C PHE A 184 1.86 -0.46 2.53
N ILE A 185 1.89 -0.86 1.25
CA ILE A 185 2.93 -1.77 0.71
C ILE A 185 4.31 -1.11 0.79
N GLN A 186 4.40 0.20 0.49
CA GLN A 186 5.67 0.92 0.61
C GLN A 186 6.11 1.06 2.07
N LEU A 187 5.18 1.22 3.00
CA LEU A 187 5.48 1.26 4.43
C LEU A 187 5.97 -0.11 4.93
N GLU A 188 5.29 -1.20 4.57
CA GLU A 188 5.68 -2.58 4.87
C GLU A 188 7.09 -2.88 4.35
N THR A 189 7.39 -2.51 3.11
CA THR A 189 8.71 -2.75 2.50
C THR A 189 9.81 -1.86 3.07
N THR A 190 9.48 -0.64 3.52
CA THR A 190 10.47 0.33 4.03
C THR A 190 10.78 0.11 5.51
N ASP A 191 9.76 -0.18 6.32
CA ASP A 191 9.87 -0.40 7.76
C ASP A 191 8.87 -1.48 8.21
N PRO A 192 9.16 -2.78 7.92
CA PRO A 192 8.29 -3.89 8.26
C PRO A 192 8.10 -4.03 9.78
N CYS A 193 9.09 -3.57 10.57
CA CYS A 193 8.97 -3.55 12.03
C CYS A 193 7.86 -2.60 12.46
N PHE A 194 7.88 -1.35 11.99
CA PHE A 194 6.80 -0.38 12.26
C PHE A 194 5.45 -0.90 11.78
N PHE A 195 5.39 -1.45 10.56
CA PHE A 195 4.15 -1.97 10.00
C PHE A 195 3.51 -3.05 10.90
N SER A 196 4.32 -3.97 11.43
CA SER A 196 3.85 -5.01 12.35
C SER A 196 3.50 -4.51 13.75
N GLU A 197 4.09 -3.39 14.18
CA GLU A 197 3.85 -2.75 15.47
C GLU A 197 2.57 -1.90 15.45
N SER A 198 2.26 -1.31 14.31
CA SER A 198 1.15 -0.37 14.12
C SER A 198 -0.21 -1.07 14.07
N PRO A 199 -1.11 -0.85 15.06
CA PRO A 199 -2.45 -1.41 15.06
C PRO A 199 -3.29 -1.13 13.79
N PRO A 200 -3.32 0.07 13.19
CA PRO A 200 -4.07 0.30 11.97
C PRO A 200 -3.50 -0.46 10.75
N CYS A 201 -2.18 -0.67 10.68
CA CYS A 201 -1.59 -1.52 9.63
C CYS A 201 -2.08 -2.97 9.78
N MET A 202 -2.01 -3.54 10.97
CA MET A 202 -2.50 -4.91 11.21
C MET A 202 -4.03 -5.02 11.08
N THR A 203 -4.77 -3.95 11.41
CA THR A 203 -6.22 -3.88 11.17
C THR A 203 -6.53 -3.92 9.67
N LEU A 204 -5.75 -3.25 8.83
CA LEU A 204 -5.88 -3.38 7.37
C LEU A 204 -5.68 -4.83 6.93
N VAL A 205 -4.62 -5.50 7.40
CA VAL A 205 -4.36 -6.92 7.07
C VAL A 205 -5.55 -7.80 7.45
N GLN A 206 -6.17 -7.55 8.61
CA GLN A 206 -7.37 -8.25 9.04
C GLN A 206 -8.58 -7.96 8.15
N VAL A 207 -8.84 -6.69 7.80
CA VAL A 207 -9.92 -6.31 6.86
C VAL A 207 -9.75 -6.99 5.51
N LEU A 208 -8.51 -7.10 5.01
CA LEU A 208 -8.21 -7.77 3.75
C LEU A 208 -8.36 -9.29 3.82
N TYR A 209 -8.01 -9.91 4.95
CA TYR A 209 -8.27 -11.32 5.20
C TYR A 209 -9.78 -11.61 5.24
N ASP A 210 -10.55 -10.80 5.97
CA ASP A 210 -12.00 -10.96 6.04
C ASP A 210 -12.63 -10.77 4.64
N TYR A 211 -12.12 -9.83 3.85
CA TYR A 211 -12.56 -9.60 2.46
C TYR A 211 -12.42 -10.87 1.58
N ILE A 212 -11.25 -11.52 1.58
CA ILE A 212 -11.02 -12.74 0.76
C ILE A 212 -11.78 -13.95 1.31
N ARG A 213 -12.04 -14.00 2.62
CA ARG A 213 -12.79 -15.08 3.26
C ARG A 213 -14.28 -15.00 2.95
N GLU A 214 -14.85 -13.80 2.98
CA GLU A 214 -16.30 -13.58 2.88
C GLU A 214 -16.79 -13.48 1.43
N ARG A 215 -15.96 -13.03 0.49
CA ARG A 215 -16.38 -12.89 -0.91
C ARG A 215 -16.03 -14.09 -1.75
N THR A 216 -17.04 -14.63 -2.42
CA THR A 216 -16.87 -15.49 -3.60
C THR A 216 -16.55 -14.60 -4.80
N ILE A 217 -15.61 -15.04 -5.65
CA ILE A 217 -15.15 -14.28 -6.82
C ILE A 217 -16.35 -14.07 -7.75
N SER A 218 -16.96 -12.88 -7.71
CA SER A 218 -17.92 -12.44 -8.72
C SER A 218 -17.16 -11.59 -9.73
N SER A 219 -16.91 -12.16 -10.90
CA SER A 219 -15.90 -11.80 -11.90
C SER A 219 -16.02 -10.42 -12.59
N THR A 220 -16.59 -9.37 -12.00
CA THR A 220 -16.94 -8.16 -12.79
C THR A 220 -16.45 -6.80 -12.28
N GLN A 221 -15.91 -6.66 -11.07
CA GLN A 221 -15.48 -5.34 -10.57
C GLN A 221 -13.95 -5.17 -10.53
N GLU A 222 -13.41 -4.18 -11.26
CA GLU A 222 -11.98 -3.83 -11.26
C GLU A 222 -11.42 -3.54 -9.86
N ILE A 223 -12.25 -2.96 -8.98
CA ILE A 223 -11.87 -2.68 -7.58
C ILE A 223 -11.65 -3.97 -6.81
N GLU A 224 -12.47 -4.99 -7.04
CA GLU A 224 -12.33 -6.29 -6.37
C GLU A 224 -11.06 -7.01 -6.82
N LYS A 225 -10.80 -7.06 -8.14
CA LYS A 225 -9.54 -7.59 -8.69
C LYS A 225 -8.33 -6.89 -8.07
N LEU A 226 -8.39 -5.56 -7.93
CA LEU A 226 -7.34 -4.78 -7.28
C LEU A 226 -7.16 -5.17 -5.81
N ILE A 227 -8.24 -5.22 -5.02
CA ILE A 227 -8.17 -5.52 -3.58
C ILE A 227 -7.54 -6.88 -3.38
N ILE A 228 -8.01 -7.91 -4.09
CA ILE A 228 -7.50 -9.29 -4.03
C ILE A 228 -6.00 -9.32 -4.33
N LEU A 229 -5.59 -8.72 -5.46
CA LEU A 229 -4.18 -8.66 -5.83
C LEU A 229 -3.34 -7.98 -4.73
N LYS A 230 -3.81 -6.86 -4.17
CA LYS A 230 -3.07 -6.12 -3.14
C LYS A 230 -3.07 -6.82 -1.79
N THR A 231 -4.09 -7.62 -1.46
CA THR A 231 -4.09 -8.53 -0.31
C THR A 231 -2.95 -9.53 -0.42
N PHE A 232 -2.81 -10.22 -1.56
CA PHE A 232 -1.75 -11.22 -1.72
C PHE A 232 -0.36 -10.59 -1.75
N VAL A 233 -0.20 -9.41 -2.36
CA VAL A 233 1.08 -8.69 -2.33
C VAL A 233 1.50 -8.33 -0.89
N LEU A 234 0.58 -7.84 -0.06
CA LEU A 234 0.86 -7.54 1.36
C LEU A 234 1.15 -8.82 2.16
N PHE A 235 0.33 -9.87 2.00
CA PHE A 235 0.55 -11.13 2.71
C PHE A 235 1.92 -11.73 2.38
N ARG A 236 2.28 -11.73 1.10
CA ARG A 236 3.59 -12.19 0.64
C ARG A 236 4.71 -11.40 1.29
N GLY A 237 4.67 -10.07 1.27
CA GLY A 237 5.73 -9.25 1.84
C GLY A 237 5.90 -9.44 3.36
N LEU A 238 4.80 -9.62 4.10
CA LEU A 238 4.85 -9.99 5.52
C LEU A 238 5.46 -11.37 5.76
N LEU A 239 5.11 -12.37 4.95
CA LEU A 239 5.67 -13.72 5.05
C LEU A 239 7.15 -13.76 4.66
N GLU A 240 7.54 -13.05 3.60
CA GLU A 240 8.94 -12.90 3.16
C GLU A 240 9.79 -12.22 4.25
N PHE A 241 9.23 -11.22 4.96
CA PHE A 241 9.93 -10.58 6.07
C PHE A 241 10.32 -11.58 7.18
N LEU A 242 9.53 -12.64 7.40
CA LEU A 242 9.86 -13.68 8.39
C LEU A 242 11.18 -14.40 8.04
N LYS A 243 11.55 -14.47 6.75
CA LYS A 243 12.79 -15.10 6.26
C LYS A 243 14.02 -14.21 6.32
N MET A 244 13.87 -12.89 6.50
CA MET A 244 15.01 -11.96 6.47
C MET A 244 16.01 -12.20 7.61
N ASN A 245 17.30 -12.16 7.30
CA ASN A 245 18.36 -12.34 8.30
C ASN A 245 18.53 -11.11 9.22
N HIS A 246 19.06 -11.32 10.42
CA HIS A 246 19.23 -10.26 11.42
C HIS A 246 20.27 -9.21 11.01
N SER A 247 20.05 -7.96 11.44
CA SER A 247 21.07 -6.90 11.43
C SER A 247 22.16 -7.15 12.48
N GLU A 248 23.39 -6.67 12.25
CA GLU A 248 24.54 -6.80 13.16
C GLU A 248 24.37 -6.12 14.53
N ASN A 249 23.41 -5.17 14.67
CA ASN A 249 23.17 -4.44 15.91
C ASN A 249 22.08 -5.09 16.79
N ASP A 250 22.35 -5.25 18.09
CA ASP A 250 21.47 -5.94 19.06
C ASP A 250 20.08 -5.29 19.21
N ILE A 251 19.99 -3.96 19.30
CA ILE A 251 18.70 -3.24 19.48
C ILE A 251 17.79 -3.41 18.25
N SER A 252 18.39 -3.37 17.05
CA SER A 252 17.65 -3.59 15.80
C SER A 252 17.20 -5.04 15.66
N LYS A 253 18.03 -5.98 16.15
CA LYS A 253 17.70 -7.41 16.17
C LYS A 253 16.51 -7.72 17.07
N GLU A 254 16.44 -7.15 18.27
CA GLU A 254 15.32 -7.35 19.19
C GLU A 254 14.00 -6.84 18.59
N ARG A 255 14.01 -5.62 18.03
CA ARG A 255 12.84 -5.05 17.34
C ARG A 255 12.36 -5.95 16.19
N MET A 256 13.29 -6.44 15.37
CA MET A 256 12.96 -7.37 14.28
C MET A 256 12.37 -8.68 14.80
N ASN A 257 12.87 -9.23 15.91
CA ASN A 257 12.34 -10.47 16.47
C ASN A 257 10.90 -10.30 16.96
N LEU A 258 10.62 -9.22 17.69
CA LEU A 258 9.26 -8.90 18.14
C LEU A 258 8.32 -8.68 16.95
N ALA A 259 8.78 -7.99 15.91
CA ALA A 259 8.01 -7.81 14.68
C ALA A 259 7.66 -9.15 14.00
N LYS A 260 8.66 -10.04 13.89
CA LYS A 260 8.45 -11.39 13.35
C LYS A 260 7.51 -12.23 14.20
N GLU A 261 7.61 -12.13 15.53
CA GLU A 261 6.71 -12.82 16.46
C GLU A 261 5.27 -12.34 16.28
N ARG A 262 5.03 -11.02 16.17
CA ARG A 262 3.69 -10.47 15.91
C ARG A 262 3.10 -10.98 14.59
N ILE A 263 3.89 -10.99 13.52
CA ILE A 263 3.45 -11.50 12.22
C ILE A 263 3.18 -13.01 12.29
N GLN A 264 4.02 -13.77 13.01
CA GLN A 264 3.81 -15.20 13.24
C GLN A 264 2.52 -15.49 14.01
N ASN A 265 2.28 -14.74 15.08
CA ASN A 265 1.06 -14.86 15.87
C ASN A 265 -0.19 -14.46 15.07
N TYR A 266 -0.06 -13.53 14.12
CA TYR A 266 -1.16 -13.18 13.23
C TYR A 266 -1.45 -14.29 12.21
N PHE A 267 -0.43 -14.80 11.53
CA PHE A 267 -0.51 -15.93 10.60
C PHE A 267 -0.32 -17.25 11.35
N ASP A 268 -1.09 -17.50 12.41
CA ASP A 268 -1.01 -18.76 13.15
C ASP A 268 -1.40 -19.97 12.27
N GLU A 269 -1.22 -21.19 12.81
CA GLU A 269 -1.54 -22.44 12.11
C GLU A 269 -2.99 -22.48 11.60
N THR A 270 -3.94 -21.92 12.35
CA THR A 270 -5.36 -21.92 11.97
C THR A 270 -5.63 -21.00 10.80
N LYS A 271 -5.04 -19.79 10.81
CA LYS A 271 -5.20 -18.81 9.75
C LYS A 271 -4.41 -19.22 8.52
N ALA A 272 -3.23 -19.84 8.68
CA ALA A 272 -2.46 -20.41 7.58
C ALA A 272 -3.26 -21.47 6.82
N THR A 273 -3.83 -22.45 7.53
CA THR A 273 -4.69 -23.48 6.93
C THR A 273 -5.91 -22.86 6.24
N SER A 274 -6.60 -21.93 6.91
CA SER A 274 -7.76 -21.24 6.33
C SER A 274 -7.41 -20.45 5.06
N ILE A 275 -6.28 -19.74 5.03
CA ILE A 275 -5.83 -19.03 3.83
C ILE A 275 -5.55 -20.04 2.71
N CYS A 276 -4.80 -21.11 2.98
CA CYS A 276 -4.50 -22.14 1.99
C CYS A 276 -5.78 -22.78 1.41
N GLU A 277 -6.77 -23.11 2.25
CA GLU A 277 -8.08 -23.62 1.80
C GLU A 277 -8.79 -22.62 0.87
N ILE A 278 -8.80 -21.33 1.24
CA ILE A 278 -9.39 -20.27 0.39
C ILE A 278 -8.65 -20.18 -0.96
N LEU A 279 -7.32 -20.25 -0.95
CA LEU A 279 -6.51 -20.19 -2.16
C LEU A 279 -6.82 -21.35 -3.11
N ILE A 280 -6.86 -22.58 -2.61
CA ILE A 280 -7.17 -23.78 -3.39
C ILE A 280 -8.60 -23.72 -3.91
N THR A 281 -9.57 -23.45 -3.04
CA THR A 281 -10.99 -23.57 -3.40
C THR A 281 -11.53 -22.40 -4.23
N ARG A 282 -10.84 -21.26 -4.26
CA ARG A 282 -11.32 -20.06 -4.97
C ARG A 282 -10.33 -19.49 -5.97
N TYR A 283 -9.05 -19.41 -5.64
CA TYR A 283 -8.08 -18.63 -6.42
C TYR A 283 -7.22 -19.45 -7.38
N PHE A 284 -7.13 -20.77 -7.19
CA PHE A 284 -6.46 -21.67 -8.14
C PHE A 284 -7.41 -22.19 -9.23
N VAL A 285 -8.72 -22.12 -9.00
CA VAL A 285 -9.76 -22.46 -9.98
C VAL A 285 -9.61 -21.62 -11.27
N CYS A 286 -9.70 -22.25 -12.46
CA CYS A 286 -9.70 -21.51 -13.74
C CYS A 286 -10.93 -20.62 -13.79
N THR A 287 -10.72 -19.33 -14.01
CA THR A 287 -11.85 -18.42 -14.27
C THR A 287 -12.27 -18.50 -15.74
N GLU A 288 -13.52 -18.20 -16.05
CA GLU A 288 -13.99 -18.13 -17.45
C GLU A 288 -13.14 -17.18 -18.32
N GLU A 289 -12.68 -16.07 -17.74
CA GLU A 289 -11.81 -15.09 -18.41
C GLU A 289 -10.43 -15.68 -18.74
N GLU A 290 -9.83 -16.42 -17.82
CA GLU A 290 -8.56 -17.13 -18.05
C GLU A 290 -8.73 -18.20 -19.13
N CYS A 291 -9.77 -19.03 -19.00
CA CYS A 291 -10.06 -20.10 -19.94
C CYS A 291 -10.33 -19.54 -21.36
N GLN A 292 -11.04 -18.40 -21.50
CA GLN A 292 -11.18 -17.69 -22.79
C GLN A 292 -9.85 -17.11 -23.29
N GLY A 293 -9.02 -16.54 -22.42
CA GLY A 293 -7.70 -16.03 -22.77
C GLY A 293 -6.79 -17.11 -23.36
N ILE A 294 -6.76 -18.28 -22.72
CA ILE A 294 -6.04 -19.46 -23.19
C ILE A 294 -6.56 -19.93 -24.56
N MET A 295 -7.89 -19.94 -24.76
CA MET A 295 -8.50 -20.35 -26.03
C MET A 295 -8.16 -19.39 -27.17
N ASN A 296 -8.05 -18.09 -26.88
CA ASN A 296 -7.79 -17.07 -27.89
C ASN A 296 -6.31 -17.00 -28.27
N GLU A 297 -5.41 -16.94 -27.28
CA GLU A 297 -3.96 -16.75 -27.50
C GLU A 297 -3.13 -17.58 -26.50
N PRO A 298 -2.99 -18.91 -26.71
CA PRO A 298 -2.32 -19.81 -25.75
C PRO A 298 -0.83 -19.53 -25.60
N GLU A 299 -0.15 -19.11 -26.67
CA GLU A 299 1.27 -18.75 -26.63
C GLU A 299 1.52 -17.51 -25.77
N GLU A 300 0.63 -16.51 -25.85
CA GLU A 300 0.71 -15.32 -25.00
C GLU A 300 0.45 -15.68 -23.54
N TYR A 301 -0.54 -16.53 -23.27
CA TYR A 301 -0.83 -17.00 -21.91
C TYR A 301 0.41 -17.65 -21.26
N ILE A 302 1.06 -18.60 -21.96
CA ILE A 302 2.29 -19.24 -21.46
C ILE A 302 3.39 -18.19 -21.24
N SER A 303 3.59 -17.28 -22.19
CA SER A 303 4.59 -16.22 -22.06
C SER A 303 4.31 -15.29 -20.86
N GLN A 304 3.04 -15.02 -20.55
CA GLN A 304 2.65 -14.21 -19.40
C GLN A 304 2.84 -14.95 -18.07
N GLU A 305 2.62 -16.27 -18.02
CA GLU A 305 2.90 -17.10 -16.84
C GLU A 305 4.39 -17.21 -16.55
N GLU A 306 5.23 -17.27 -17.58
CA GLU A 306 6.70 -17.28 -17.45
C GLU A 306 7.29 -15.90 -17.11
N ALA A 307 6.50 -14.82 -17.26
CA ALA A 307 6.96 -13.48 -16.98
C ALA A 307 7.04 -13.20 -15.46
N ASP A 308 8.07 -12.46 -15.03
CA ASP A 308 8.25 -12.04 -13.63
C ASP A 308 7.32 -10.86 -13.24
N ASN A 309 6.03 -11.00 -13.54
CA ASN A 309 4.98 -10.00 -13.37
C ASN A 309 4.00 -10.35 -12.24
N TRP A 310 4.45 -11.15 -11.27
CA TRP A 310 3.62 -11.63 -10.15
C TRP A 310 2.92 -10.51 -9.37
N GLN A 311 3.47 -9.29 -9.33
CA GLN A 311 2.86 -8.13 -8.66
C GLN A 311 1.59 -7.59 -9.34
N PHE A 312 1.31 -8.07 -10.55
CA PHE A 312 0.19 -7.67 -11.40
C PHE A 312 -0.79 -8.81 -11.67
N ASN A 313 -0.44 -10.06 -11.35
CA ASN A 313 -1.29 -11.23 -11.53
C ASN A 313 -1.65 -11.83 -10.16
N SER A 314 -2.95 -11.84 -9.82
CA SER A 314 -3.41 -12.30 -8.51
C SER A 314 -3.20 -13.80 -8.30
N LYS A 315 -3.31 -14.62 -9.35
CA LYS A 315 -3.15 -16.09 -9.29
C LYS A 315 -1.68 -16.47 -9.09
N VAL A 316 -0.78 -15.81 -9.82
CA VAL A 316 0.67 -15.99 -9.60
C VAL A 316 1.08 -15.46 -8.23
N CYS A 317 0.56 -14.30 -7.80
CA CYS A 317 0.87 -13.77 -6.47
C CYS A 317 0.36 -14.70 -5.34
N SER A 318 -0.83 -15.27 -5.49
CA SER A 318 -1.41 -16.17 -4.49
C SER A 318 -0.66 -17.50 -4.38
N SER A 319 -0.10 -18.03 -5.48
CA SER A 319 0.74 -19.23 -5.42
C SER A 319 2.02 -19.00 -4.61
N PHE A 320 2.63 -17.81 -4.69
CA PHE A 320 3.73 -17.45 -3.80
C PHE A 320 3.30 -17.39 -2.33
N VAL A 321 2.17 -16.74 -2.02
CA VAL A 321 1.63 -16.72 -0.64
C VAL A 321 1.40 -18.15 -0.13
N PHE A 322 0.83 -19.02 -0.96
CA PHE A 322 0.60 -20.42 -0.65
C PHE A 322 1.91 -21.16 -0.33
N GLN A 323 2.92 -21.05 -1.19
CA GLN A 323 4.22 -21.67 -0.98
C GLN A 323 4.90 -21.17 0.31
N GLU A 324 4.83 -19.87 0.60
CA GLU A 324 5.37 -19.30 1.84
C GLU A 324 4.69 -19.90 3.08
N LEU A 325 3.36 -20.08 3.05
CA LEU A 325 2.61 -20.71 4.13
C LEU A 325 2.92 -22.20 4.28
N VAL A 326 2.99 -22.96 3.18
CA VAL A 326 3.33 -24.39 3.20
C VAL A 326 4.73 -24.61 3.77
N ASN A 327 5.71 -23.84 3.30
CA ASN A 327 7.10 -23.94 3.77
C ASN A 327 7.21 -23.73 5.29
N LYS A 328 6.36 -22.85 5.85
CA LYS A 328 6.40 -22.50 7.26
C LYS A 328 5.56 -23.43 8.14
N TYR A 329 4.36 -23.79 7.69
CA TYR A 329 3.35 -24.52 8.45
C TYR A 329 3.11 -25.91 7.87
N ARG A 330 4.16 -26.54 7.34
CA ARG A 330 4.11 -27.86 6.69
C ARG A 330 3.31 -28.89 7.48
N ASN A 331 3.52 -28.93 8.81
CA ASN A 331 2.92 -29.91 9.71
C ASN A 331 1.38 -29.87 9.77
N VAL A 332 0.76 -28.74 9.44
CA VAL A 332 -0.71 -28.59 9.46
C VAL A 332 -1.29 -28.39 8.07
N VAL A 333 -0.57 -27.68 7.19
CA VAL A 333 -1.03 -27.38 5.83
C VAL A 333 -0.92 -28.60 4.91
N CYS A 334 0.18 -29.36 4.96
CA CYS A 334 0.35 -30.53 4.09
C CYS A 334 -0.67 -31.64 4.36
N PRO A 335 -0.98 -32.01 5.63
CA PRO A 335 -2.07 -32.95 5.91
C PRO A 335 -3.44 -32.46 5.42
N MET A 336 -3.72 -31.16 5.51
CA MET A 336 -4.95 -30.59 4.97
C MET A 336 -5.02 -30.75 3.44
N ILE A 337 -3.94 -30.46 2.72
CA ILE A 337 -3.86 -30.63 1.25
C ILE A 337 -4.01 -32.11 0.87
N ALA A 338 -3.34 -33.02 1.58
CA ALA A 338 -3.48 -34.46 1.34
C ALA A 338 -4.93 -34.94 1.55
N ASN A 339 -5.61 -34.43 2.58
CA ASN A 339 -7.03 -34.74 2.79
C ASN A 339 -7.90 -34.21 1.63
N LEU A 340 -7.68 -32.97 1.17
CA LEU A 340 -8.36 -32.43 -0.01
C LEU A 340 -8.11 -33.29 -1.25
N PHE A 341 -6.87 -33.74 -1.46
CA PHE A 341 -6.52 -34.65 -2.56
C PHE A 341 -7.31 -35.95 -2.53
N TYR A 342 -7.33 -36.65 -1.38
CA TYR A 342 -8.04 -37.92 -1.26
C TYR A 342 -9.56 -37.78 -1.36
N GLN A 343 -10.12 -36.64 -0.95
CA GLN A 343 -11.53 -36.31 -1.17
C GLN A 343 -11.83 -36.07 -2.66
N THR A 344 -10.89 -35.46 -3.38
CA THR A 344 -11.10 -34.96 -4.74
C THR A 344 -10.75 -36.00 -5.83
N ILE A 345 -9.78 -36.88 -5.58
CA ILE A 345 -9.33 -37.88 -6.57
C ILE A 345 -10.47 -38.82 -7.01
N ASN A 346 -11.36 -39.16 -6.08
CA ASN A 346 -12.50 -40.04 -6.30
C ASN A 346 -13.79 -39.31 -6.75
N LEU A 347 -13.77 -37.98 -6.88
CA LEU A 347 -14.93 -37.25 -7.37
C LEU A 347 -15.22 -37.64 -8.83
N PRO A 348 -16.48 -37.93 -9.16
CA PRO A 348 -16.87 -38.23 -10.52
C PRO A 348 -16.80 -36.92 -11.35
N LEU A 349 -16.26 -36.99 -12.57
CA LEU A 349 -16.08 -35.83 -13.45
C LEU A 349 -17.38 -35.53 -14.23
N VAL A 350 -18.46 -35.18 -13.52
CA VAL A 350 -19.80 -35.04 -14.12
C VAL A 350 -20.17 -33.57 -14.35
N SER A 351 -19.62 -32.66 -13.55
CA SER A 351 -19.85 -31.22 -13.65
C SER A 351 -18.56 -30.42 -13.81
N GLU A 352 -18.66 -29.25 -14.45
CA GLU A 352 -17.53 -28.32 -14.62
C GLU A 352 -16.91 -27.92 -13.28
N ASN A 353 -17.73 -27.69 -12.25
CA ASN A 353 -17.26 -27.35 -10.91
C ASN A 353 -16.41 -28.48 -10.25
N GLU A 354 -16.75 -29.75 -10.48
CA GLU A 354 -15.95 -30.88 -9.97
C GLU A 354 -14.59 -30.97 -10.69
N ILE A 355 -14.56 -30.66 -12.00
CA ILE A 355 -13.33 -30.61 -12.79
C ILE A 355 -12.45 -29.47 -12.28
N ASP A 356 -13.01 -28.28 -12.11
CA ASP A 356 -12.32 -27.09 -11.64
C ASP A 356 -11.70 -27.28 -10.25
N GLN A 357 -12.44 -27.89 -9.33
CA GLN A 357 -11.94 -28.24 -8.00
C GLN A 357 -10.78 -29.23 -8.07
N LYS A 358 -10.86 -30.23 -8.95
CA LYS A 358 -9.79 -31.22 -9.14
C LYS A 358 -8.53 -30.58 -9.72
N CYS A 359 -8.66 -29.72 -10.72
CA CYS A 359 -7.55 -28.96 -11.28
C CYS A 359 -6.89 -28.07 -10.20
N ALA A 360 -7.68 -27.34 -9.41
CA ALA A 360 -7.16 -26.45 -8.38
C ALA A 360 -6.40 -27.19 -7.26
N VAL A 361 -6.86 -28.39 -6.87
CA VAL A 361 -6.14 -29.26 -5.92
C VAL A 361 -4.83 -29.77 -6.53
N TYR A 362 -4.83 -30.11 -7.82
CA TYR A 362 -3.61 -30.56 -8.51
C TYR A 362 -2.58 -29.43 -8.65
N ASP A 363 -3.02 -28.19 -8.92
CA ASP A 363 -2.14 -27.03 -8.91
C ASP A 363 -1.50 -26.82 -7.52
N ALA A 364 -2.29 -26.97 -6.45
CA ALA A 364 -1.80 -26.88 -5.08
C ALA A 364 -0.72 -27.92 -4.78
N ILE A 365 -0.94 -29.17 -5.20
CA ILE A 365 0.03 -30.27 -5.06
C ILE A 365 1.29 -29.96 -5.87
N ASN A 366 1.16 -29.45 -7.10
CA ASN A 366 2.29 -29.08 -7.93
C ASN A 366 3.22 -28.06 -7.22
N PHE A 367 2.64 -27.08 -6.51
CA PHE A 367 3.43 -26.09 -5.77
C PHE A 367 4.19 -26.63 -4.55
N CYS A 368 3.81 -27.80 -4.02
CA CYS A 368 4.40 -28.37 -2.81
C CYS A 368 4.62 -29.89 -2.86
N ALA A 369 4.84 -30.43 -4.06
CA ALA A 369 4.94 -31.87 -4.28
C ALA A 369 6.02 -32.52 -3.41
N ALA A 370 7.17 -31.86 -3.28
CA ALA A 370 8.28 -32.31 -2.44
C ALA A 370 7.90 -32.44 -0.95
N ASP A 371 7.00 -31.59 -0.46
CA ASP A 371 6.51 -31.62 0.92
C ASP A 371 5.45 -32.72 1.15
N LEU A 372 4.80 -33.18 0.08
CA LEU A 372 3.67 -34.13 0.11
C LEU A 372 4.06 -35.58 -0.17
N CYS A 373 5.29 -35.86 -0.65
CA CYS A 373 5.74 -37.21 -0.99
C CYS A 373 5.58 -38.25 0.14
N GLU A 374 5.63 -37.83 1.40
CA GLU A 374 5.46 -38.72 2.55
C GLU A 374 3.98 -38.93 2.95
N LEU A 375 3.08 -38.06 2.47
CA LEU A 375 1.66 -38.06 2.82
C LEU A 375 0.76 -38.58 1.69
N ILE A 376 1.22 -38.50 0.45
CA ILE A 376 0.49 -38.93 -0.74
C ILE A 376 1.26 -40.05 -1.42
N ASP A 377 0.60 -41.20 -1.60
CA ASP A 377 1.09 -42.28 -2.46
C ASP A 377 0.86 -41.91 -3.94
N PHE A 378 1.83 -41.22 -4.53
CA PHE A 378 1.79 -40.82 -5.93
C PHE A 378 1.82 -42.02 -6.89
N ASP A 379 2.46 -43.13 -6.53
CA ASP A 379 2.51 -44.34 -7.35
C ASP A 379 1.12 -44.98 -7.46
N GLN A 380 0.38 -45.03 -6.35
CA GLN A 380 -1.01 -45.46 -6.35
C GLN A 380 -1.89 -44.51 -7.15
N ALA A 381 -1.74 -43.20 -6.92
CA ALA A 381 -2.54 -42.17 -7.58
C ALA A 381 -2.40 -42.18 -9.11
N LEU A 382 -1.21 -42.49 -9.65
CA LEU A 382 -0.98 -42.59 -11.09
C LEU A 382 -1.60 -43.86 -11.73
N ARG A 383 -1.96 -44.87 -10.93
CA ARG A 383 -2.54 -46.13 -11.40
C ARG A 383 -4.07 -46.14 -11.40
N THR A 384 -4.68 -45.29 -10.58
CA THR A 384 -6.13 -45.06 -10.47
C THR A 384 -6.56 -43.94 -11.38
#